data_AF-A0A3D4NQW0-F1
#
_entry.id   AF-A0A3D4NQW0-F1
#
_cell.length_a   1.000
_cell.length_b   1.000
_cell.length_c   1.000
_cell.angle_alpha   90.00
_cell.angle_beta   90.00
_cell.angle_gamma   90.00
#
_symmetry.space_group_name_H-M   'P 1'
#
loop_
_entity.id
_entity.type
_entity.pdbx_description
1 polymer ?
#
loop_
_entity_poly.entity_id
_entity_poly.type
_entity_poly.pdbx_seq_one_letter_code
_entity_poly.pdbx_strand_id
1 'polypeptide(L)' 'MSNVYTIAVLVGSLRKESINRKVALALIDLAPANLKLNIVEIGDLP' A
#
# COMPACT_ATOMS: atom_id res chain seq x y z
N MET A 1 -20.64 10.65 -10.81
CA MET A 1 -20.01 9.45 -10.22
C MET A 1 -18.55 9.75 -9.97
N SER A 2 -18.03 9.48 -8.77
CA SER A 2 -16.60 9.58 -8.48
C SER A 2 -15.87 8.41 -9.12
N ASN A 3 -14.84 8.68 -9.93
CA ASN A 3 -13.98 7.64 -10.49
C ASN A 3 -13.25 6.90 -9.35
N VAL A 4 -13.18 5.58 -9.45
CA VAL A 4 -12.39 4.74 -8.53
C VAL A 4 -11.01 4.50 -9.14
N TYR A 5 -9.96 4.83 -8.41
CA TYR A 5 -8.57 4.65 -8.84
C TYR A 5 -7.95 3.45 -8.14
N THR A 6 -7.24 2.61 -8.90
CA THR A 6 -6.45 1.51 -8.33
C THR A 6 -5.01 1.95 -8.18
N ILE A 7 -4.44 1.82 -6.98
CA ILE A 7 -3.09 2.29 -6.64
C ILE A 7 -2.27 1.11 -6.12
N ALA A 8 -1.10 0.90 -6.74
CA ALA A 8 -0.09 -0.01 -6.22
C ALA A 8 0.78 0.72 -5.20
N VAL A 9 0.89 0.17 -3.99
CA VAL A 9 1.71 0.70 -2.90
C VAL A 9 2.96 -0.16 -2.77
N LEU A 10 4.13 0.44 -2.98
CA LEU A 10 5.41 -0.23 -2.79
C LEU A 10 5.97 0.11 -1.41
N VAL A 11 6.32 -0.93 -0.66
CA VAL A 11 7.03 -0.76 0.62
C VAL A 11 8.49 -1.17 0.41
N GLY A 12 9.39 -0.19 0.43
CA GLY A 12 10.84 -0.39 0.22
C GLY A 12 11.56 -1.09 1.39
N SER A 13 10.94 -2.06 2.06
CA SER A 13 11.53 -2.76 3.18
C SER A 13 10.93 -4.15 3.38
N LEU A 14 11.80 -5.16 3.39
CA LEU A 14 11.44 -6.58 3.57
C LEU A 14 11.45 -7.06 5.02
N ARG A 15 11.92 -6.21 5.95
CA ARG A 15 11.97 -6.55 7.38
C ARG A 15 10.55 -6.79 7.92
N LYS A 16 10.39 -7.84 8.73
CA LYS A 16 9.11 -8.21 9.36
C LYS A 16 8.45 -7.04 10.10
N GLU A 17 9.23 -6.28 10.86
CA GLU A 17 8.75 -5.12 11.64
C GLU A 17 9.00 -3.78 10.91
N SER A 18 8.67 -3.71 9.62
CA SER A 18 8.84 -2.49 8.83
C SER A 18 7.89 -1.39 9.29
N ILE A 19 8.45 -0.28 9.80
CA ILE A 19 7.69 0.93 10.11
C ILE A 19 6.99 1.45 8.84
N ASN A 20 7.66 1.37 7.68
CA ASN A 20 7.08 1.78 6.40
C ASN A 20 5.86 0.92 6.02
N ARG A 21 5.87 -0.38 6.33
CA ARG A 21 4.69 -1.24 6.12
C ARG A 21 3.54 -0.82 7.04
N LYS A 22 3.83 -0.54 8.32
CA LYS A 22 2.82 -0.08 9.29
C LYS A 22 2.18 1.24 8.84
N VAL A 23 2.98 2.18 8.36
CA VAL A 23 2.49 3.45 7.80
C VAL A 23 1.65 3.21 6.54
N ALA A 24 2.09 2.35 5.62
CA ALA A 24 1.34 2.02 4.42
C ALA A 24 -0.06 1.46 4.75
N LEU A 25 -0.16 0.53 5.71
CA LEU A 25 -1.44 -0.01 6.17
C LEU A 25 -2.34 1.08 6.77
N ALA A 26 -1.80 1.94 7.63
CA ALA A 26 -2.58 3.04 8.21
C ALA A 26 -3.09 4.02 7.14
N LEU A 27 -2.32 4.29 6.09
CA LEU A 27 -2.77 5.13 4.97
C LEU A 27 -3.85 4.47 4.11
N ILE A 28 -3.80 3.14 3.96
CA ILE A 28 -4.86 2.37 3.29
C ILE A 28 -6.17 2.46 4.09
N ASP A 29 -6.09 2.33 5.42
CA ASP A 29 -7.26 2.43 6.29
C ASP A 29 -7.89 3.83 6.30
N LEU A 30 -7.07 4.88 6.15
CA LEU A 30 -7.53 6.27 6.07
C LEU A 30 -7.95 6.71 4.67
N ALA A 31 -7.74 5.86 3.65
CA ALA A 31 -8.00 6.24 2.27
C ALA A 31 -9.49 6.46 2.02
N PRO A 32 -9.88 7.49 1.24
CA PRO A 32 -11.26 7.64 0.82
C PRO A 32 -11.69 6.49 -0.11
N ALA A 33 -12.99 6.19 -0.13
CA ALA A 33 -13.54 5.03 -0.84
C ALA A 33 -13.30 5.01 -2.37
N ASN A 34 -12.94 6.15 -2.96
CA ASN A 34 -12.60 6.25 -4.38
C ASN A 34 -11.13 5.85 -4.68
N LEU A 35 -10.34 5.50 -3.67
CA LEU A 35 -8.98 5.01 -3.82
C LEU A 35 -8.89 3.55 -3.34
N LYS A 36 -8.60 2.64 -4.26
CA LYS A 36 -8.35 1.22 -3.98
C LYS A 36 -6.85 0.96 -3.95
N LEU A 37 -6.27 0.98 -2.75
CA LEU A 37 -4.83 0.78 -2.55
C LEU A 37 -4.52 -0.69 -2.27
N ASN A 38 -3.48 -1.22 -2.90
CA ASN A 38 -2.98 -2.58 -2.65
C ASN A 38 -1.46 -2.55 -2.48
N ILE A 39 -0.94 -3.18 -1.42
CA ILE A 39 0.50 -3.37 -1.28
C ILE A 39 0.96 -4.42 -2.29
N VAL A 40 1.99 -4.10 -3.06
CA VAL A 40 2.66 -5.03 -3.97
C VAL A 40 3.96 -5.48 -3.30
N GLU A 41 4.07 -6.77 -3.04
CA GLU A 41 5.25 -7.38 -2.42
C GLU A 41 6.45 -7.31 -3.36
N ILE A 42 7.59 -6.87 -2.84
CA ILE A 42 8.84 -6.69 -3.61
C ILE A 42 9.90 -7.77 -3.32
N GLY A 43 9.60 -8.75 -2.45
CA GLY A 43 10.58 -9.72 -1.95
C GLY A 43 11.15 -10.67 -3.00
N ASP A 44 10.38 -10.94 -4.06
CA ASP A 44 10.72 -11.89 -5.12
C ASP A 44 11.08 -11.19 -6.44
N LEU A 45 11.28 -9.87 -6.43
CA LEU A 45 11.76 -9.15 -7.60
C LEU A 45 13.26 -9.45 -7.81
N PRO A 46 13.72 -9.57 -9.08
CA PRO A 46 15.10 -9.91 -9.41
C PRO A 46 16.11 -8.84 -8.94
#